data_AF-A0A926IXQ5-F1
#
_entry.id   AF-A0A926IXQ5-F1
#
_cell.length_a   1.000
_cell.length_b   1.000
_cell.length_c   1.000
_cell.angle_alpha   90.00
_cell.angle_beta   90.00
_cell.angle_gamma   90.00
#
_symmetry.space_group_name_H-M   'P 1'
#
loop_
_entity.id
_entity.type
_entity.pdbx_description
1 polymer ?
#
loop_
_entity_poly.entity_id
_entity_poly.type
_entity_poly.pdbx_seq_one_letter_code
_entity_poly.pdbx_strand_id
1 'polypeptide(L)'
;MHSPIAPRGTYLVSLCIAALGVVYGDIGTSPLYALRECVHGSHALPVTAANVMGVLSLIFWSLIIVISVKYLVFVLRADNRGEGGILALMALVRPAQGRSRGGRWVLVAMGLFGAALLYGDGMITPAITVLGAL
;
A
#
# COMPACT_ATOMS: atom_id res chain seq x y z
N MET A 1 1.56 35.02 7.58
CA MET A 1 0.77 34.29 6.57
C MET A 1 1.69 33.95 5.41
N HIS A 2 2.33 32.78 5.42
CA HIS A 2 3.14 32.30 4.30
C HIS A 2 2.21 31.51 3.37
N SER A 3 1.85 32.10 2.23
CA SER A 3 1.12 31.39 1.18
C SER A 3 2.05 30.31 0.61
N PRO A 4 1.71 29.02 0.66
CA PRO A 4 2.53 28.00 0.01
C PRO A 4 2.54 28.29 -1.49
N ILE A 5 3.73 28.55 -2.03
CA ILE A 5 3.93 28.75 -3.46
C ILE A 5 3.56 27.42 -4.12
N ALA A 6 2.45 27.39 -4.84
CA ALA A 6 2.06 26.20 -5.57
C ALA A 6 3.21 25.81 -6.52
N PRO A 7 3.76 24.59 -6.43
CA PRO A 7 4.84 24.15 -7.29
C PRO A 7 4.38 24.29 -8.76
N ARG A 8 5.21 24.88 -9.65
CA ARG A 8 4.86 25.09 -11.07
C ARG A 8 5.89 24.41 -11.98
N GLY A 9 5.41 23.80 -13.06
CA GLY A 9 6.22 23.25 -14.15
C GLY A 9 7.15 22.10 -13.72
N THR A 10 8.45 22.26 -13.96
CA THR A 10 9.48 21.22 -13.76
C THR A 10 9.56 20.73 -12.32
N TYR A 11 9.29 21.58 -11.34
CA TYR A 11 9.31 21.18 -9.92
C TYR A 11 8.16 20.23 -9.56
N LEU A 12 6.97 20.40 -10.17
CA LEU A 12 5.86 19.45 -10.04
C LEU A 12 6.22 18.10 -10.65
N VAL A 13 6.83 18.09 -11.84
CA VAL A 13 7.22 16.84 -12.52
C VAL A 13 8.24 16.08 -11.67
N SER A 14 9.22 16.79 -11.10
CA SER A 14 10.21 16.20 -10.17
C SER A 14 9.54 15.58 -8.94
N LEU A 15 8.61 16.31 -8.30
CA LEU A 15 7.82 15.80 -7.18
C LEU A 15 6.99 14.56 -7.54
N CYS A 16 6.36 14.55 -8.72
CA CYS A 16 5.60 13.40 -9.20
C CYS A 16 6.50 12.19 -9.43
N ILE A 17 7.66 12.35 -10.06
CA ILE A 17 8.61 11.25 -10.28
C ILE A 17 9.14 10.72 -8.94
N ALA A 18 9.48 11.61 -8.00
CA ALA A 18 9.93 11.21 -6.67
C ALA A 18 8.83 10.44 -5.92
N ALA A 19 7.58 10.93 -5.94
CA ALA A 19 6.45 10.26 -5.31
C ALA A 19 6.17 8.89 -5.94
N LEU A 20 6.19 8.79 -7.28
CA LEU A 20 6.06 7.50 -7.98
C LEU A 20 7.20 6.55 -7.61
N GLY A 21 8.45 7.04 -7.55
CA GLY A 21 9.60 6.24 -7.15
C GLY A 21 9.47 5.66 -5.74
N VAL A 22 8.98 6.44 -4.79
CA VAL A 22 8.71 5.97 -3.42
C VAL A 22 7.63 4.88 -3.40
N VAL A 23 6.51 5.11 -4.10
CA VAL A 23 5.38 4.16 -4.12
C VAL A 23 5.75 2.86 -4.82
N TYR A 24 6.38 2.93 -5.99
CA TYR A 24 6.84 1.73 -6.69
C TYR A 24 7.98 1.02 -5.95
N GLY A 25 8.80 1.75 -5.21
CA GLY A 25 9.81 1.20 -4.32
C GLY A 25 9.19 0.35 -3.22
N ASP A 26 8.20 0.90 -2.51
CA ASP A 26 7.48 0.21 -1.43
C ASP A 26 6.81 -1.09 -1.91
N ILE A 27 6.13 -1.04 -3.07
CA ILE A 27 5.52 -2.21 -3.74
C ILE A 27 6.56 -3.33 -4.02
N GLY A 28 7.79 -2.95 -4.36
CA GLY A 28 8.86 -3.89 -4.71
C GLY A 28 9.58 -4.52 -3.52
N THR A 29 9.46 -3.95 -2.32
CA THR A 29 10.19 -4.46 -1.13
C THR A 29 9.67 -5.82 -0.67
N SER A 30 8.35 -6.04 -0.65
CA SER A 30 7.77 -7.28 -0.14
C SER A 30 8.15 -8.53 -0.96
N PRO A 31 8.13 -8.49 -2.32
CA PRO A 31 8.67 -9.57 -3.13
C PRO A 31 10.15 -9.86 -2.89
N LEU A 32 10.97 -8.83 -2.65
CA LEU A 32 12.39 -8.98 -2.37
C LEU A 32 12.61 -9.69 -1.01
N TYR A 33 11.82 -9.37 0.01
CA TYR A 33 11.84 -10.11 1.28
C TYR A 33 11.39 -11.55 1.12
N ALA A 34 10.29 -11.77 0.40
CA ALA A 34 9.79 -13.13 0.16
C ALA A 34 10.83 -13.99 -0.58
N LEU A 35 11.47 -13.42 -1.59
CA LEU A 35 12.54 -14.10 -2.31
C LEU A 35 13.76 -14.35 -1.42
N ARG A 36 14.17 -13.37 -0.60
CA ARG A 36 15.26 -13.55 0.38
C ARG A 36 14.95 -14.69 1.34
N GLU A 37 13.74 -14.76 1.89
CA GLU A 37 13.33 -15.79 2.86
C GLU A 37 13.24 -17.20 2.23
N CYS A 38 12.78 -17.30 0.98
CA CYS A 38 12.73 -18.57 0.27
C CYS A 38 14.12 -19.17 0.01
N VAL A 39 15.14 -18.32 -0.16
CA VAL A 39 16.50 -18.72 -0.51
C VAL A 39 17.40 -18.80 0.74
N HIS A 40 17.20 -17.91 1.72
CA HIS A 40 17.94 -17.82 2.97
C HIS A 40 16.97 -17.96 4.16
N GLY A 41 16.99 -19.12 4.81
CA GLY A 41 16.15 -19.38 5.99
C GLY A 41 16.30 -20.82 6.50
N SER A 42 15.68 -21.13 7.64
CA SER A 42 15.73 -22.47 8.26
C SER A 42 15.11 -23.57 7.39
N HIS A 43 14.28 -23.18 6.41
CA HIS A 43 13.61 -24.04 5.43
C HIS A 43 14.04 -23.71 3.99
N ALA A 44 15.26 -23.20 3.80
CA ALA A 44 15.75 -22.77 2.48
C ALA A 44 15.59 -23.89 1.44
N LEU A 45 14.92 -23.56 0.33
CA LEU A 45 14.83 -24.49 -0.79
C LEU A 45 16.21 -24.64 -1.44
N PRO A 46 16.59 -25.85 -1.89
CA PRO A 46 17.79 -25.99 -2.69
C PRO A 46 17.68 -25.08 -3.91
N VAL A 47 18.72 -24.27 -4.14
CA VAL A 47 18.78 -23.26 -5.20
C VAL A 47 18.97 -23.94 -6.55
N THR A 48 17.92 -24.61 -7.00
CA THR A 48 17.82 -25.24 -8.32
C THR A 48 17.08 -24.29 -9.26
N ALA A 49 17.40 -24.34 -10.56
CA ALA A 49 16.76 -23.50 -11.56
C ALA A 49 15.22 -23.66 -11.56
N ALA A 50 14.71 -24.87 -11.30
CA ALA A 50 13.28 -25.14 -11.20
C ALA A 50 12.63 -24.41 -10.01
N ASN A 51 13.25 -24.42 -8.82
CA ASN A 51 12.71 -23.76 -7.64
C ASN A 51 12.75 -22.23 -7.78
N VAL A 52 13.83 -21.68 -8.33
CA VAL A 52 13.95 -20.23 -8.58
C VAL A 52 12.89 -19.76 -9.56
N MET A 53 12.70 -20.47 -10.67
CA MET A 53 11.64 -20.16 -11.65
C MET A 53 10.24 -20.31 -11.06
N GLY A 54 10.03 -21.30 -10.19
CA GLY A 54 8.77 -21.48 -9.46
C GLY A 54 8.44 -20.31 -8.54
N VAL A 55 9.41 -19.88 -7.71
CA VAL A 55 9.24 -18.73 -6.80
C VAL A 55 9.02 -17.44 -7.59
N LEU A 56 9.79 -17.19 -8.65
CA LEU A 56 9.61 -16.01 -9.51
C LEU A 56 8.23 -16.00 -10.18
N SER A 57 7.74 -17.17 -10.63
CA SER A 57 6.40 -17.27 -11.20
C SER A 57 5.31 -16.95 -10.17
N LEU A 58 5.43 -17.44 -8.94
CA LEU A 58 4.48 -17.15 -7.87
C LEU A 58 4.49 -15.66 -7.50
N ILE A 59 5.68 -15.04 -7.42
CA ILE A 59 5.81 -13.60 -7.20
C ILE A 59 5.14 -12.82 -8.33
N PHE A 60 5.42 -13.19 -9.58
CA PHE A 60 4.84 -12.54 -10.76
C PHE A 60 3.31 -12.62 -10.75
N TRP A 61 2.74 -13.81 -10.59
CA TRP A 61 1.29 -13.99 -10.55
C TRP A 61 0.64 -13.31 -9.34
N SER A 62 1.31 -13.33 -8.18
CA SER A 62 0.86 -12.61 -6.99
C SER A 62 0.77 -11.10 -7.24
N LEU A 63 1.81 -10.49 -7.82
CA LEU A 63 1.82 -9.07 -8.15
C LEU A 63 0.71 -8.70 -9.14
N ILE A 64 0.51 -9.50 -10.19
CA ILE A 64 -0.55 -9.29 -11.17
C ILE A 64 -1.94 -9.39 -10.52
N ILE A 65 -2.19 -10.42 -9.72
CA ILE A 65 -3.51 -10.62 -9.10
C ILE A 65 -3.77 -9.55 -8.04
N VAL A 66 -2.79 -9.23 -7.20
CA VAL A 66 -2.97 -8.27 -6.11
C VAL A 66 -3.01 -6.85 -6.66
N ILE A 67 -1.98 -6.38 -7.37
CA ILE A 67 -1.86 -4.98 -7.76
C ILE A 67 -2.74 -4.66 -8.97
N SER A 68 -2.87 -5.56 -9.94
CA SER A 68 -3.75 -5.28 -11.08
C SER A 68 -5.18 -5.67 -10.73
N VAL A 69 -5.47 -6.93 -10.43
CA VAL A 69 -6.88 -7.38 -10.32
C VAL A 69 -7.55 -6.85 -9.05
N LYS A 70 -6.99 -7.10 -7.85
CA LYS A 70 -7.62 -6.69 -6.59
C LYS A 70 -7.73 -5.17 -6.48
N TYR A 71 -6.68 -4.41 -6.80
CA TYR A 71 -6.73 -2.95 -6.66
C TYR A 71 -7.62 -2.29 -7.74
N LEU A 72 -7.55 -2.72 -9.01
CA LEU A 72 -8.44 -2.14 -10.04
C LEU A 72 -9.92 -2.47 -9.78
N VAL A 73 -10.22 -3.68 -9.31
CA VAL A 73 -11.62 -4.13 -9.15
C VAL A 73 -12.23 -3.65 -7.82
N PHE A 74 -11.47 -3.61 -6.73
CA PHE A 74 -12.02 -3.23 -5.42
C PHE A 74 -11.64 -1.82 -4.99
N VAL A 75 -10.36 -1.45 -5.12
CA VAL A 75 -9.86 -0.17 -4.59
C VAL A 75 -10.28 1.00 -5.48
N LEU A 76 -10.13 0.88 -6.81
CA LEU A 76 -10.58 1.93 -7.73
C LEU A 76 -12.10 2.00 -7.88
N ARG A 77 -12.83 0.92 -7.58
CA ARG A 77 -14.31 0.94 -7.55
C ARG A 77 -14.87 1.47 -6.24
N ALA A 78 -14.08 1.48 -5.16
CA ALA A 78 -14.40 2.17 -3.91
C ALA A 78 -14.09 3.68 -4.02
N ASP A 79 -14.65 4.29 -5.07
CA ASP A 79 -14.69 5.73 -5.33
C ASP A 79 -15.87 6.32 -4.57
N ASN A 80 -15.64 7.43 -3.86
CA ASN A 80 -16.72 8.32 -3.47
C ASN A 80 -16.54 9.71 -4.09
N ARG A 81 -17.21 9.93 -5.22
CA ARG A 81 -17.21 11.20 -5.98
C ARG A 81 -15.81 11.65 -6.40
N GLY A 82 -14.98 10.71 -6.87
CA GLY A 82 -13.66 11.00 -7.44
C GLY A 82 -12.51 11.08 -6.44
N GLU A 83 -12.76 10.90 -5.14
CA GLU A 83 -11.71 10.55 -4.17
C GLU A 83 -11.77 9.03 -3.95
N GLY A 84 -10.67 8.33 -4.22
CA GLY A 84 -10.56 6.87 -4.07
C GLY A 84 -9.82 6.46 -2.80
N GLY A 85 -10.10 5.25 -2.32
CA GLY A 85 -9.30 4.59 -1.28
C GLY A 85 -9.76 4.82 0.17
N ILE A 86 -8.90 4.45 1.12
CA ILE A 86 -9.18 4.55 2.57
C ILE A 86 -9.47 5.99 3.02
N LEU A 87 -8.89 6.99 2.35
CA LEU A 87 -9.13 8.41 2.61
C LEU A 87 -10.54 8.84 2.20
N ALA A 88 -11.09 8.27 1.12
CA ALA A 88 -12.46 8.50 0.70
C ALA A 88 -13.47 7.86 1.67
N LEU A 89 -13.15 6.67 2.20
CA LEU A 89 -13.92 6.02 3.27
C LEU A 89 -13.88 6.85 4.56
N MET A 90 -12.72 7.42 4.93
CA MET A 90 -12.61 8.38 6.05
C MET A 90 -13.41 9.67 5.78
N ALA A 91 -13.41 10.19 4.56
CA ALA A 91 -14.18 11.37 4.17
C ALA A 91 -15.70 11.12 4.17
N LEU A 92 -16.14 9.87 3.91
CA LEU A 92 -17.54 9.45 4.04
C LEU A 92 -18.04 9.40 5.49
N VAL A 93 -17.14 9.40 6.46
CA VAL A 93 -17.46 9.56 7.89
C VAL A 93 -17.78 11.04 8.23
N ARG A 94 -17.92 11.91 7.23
CA ARG A 94 -18.66 13.17 7.41
C ARG A 94 -20.09 12.85 7.85
N PRO A 95 -20.65 13.63 8.81
CA PRO A 95 -21.93 13.29 9.43
C PRO A 95 -23.05 13.37 8.37
N ALA A 96 -23.38 12.22 7.77
CA ALA A 96 -24.64 12.05 7.08
C ALA A 96 -25.74 12.22 8.13
N GLN A 97 -26.33 13.42 8.15
CA GLN A 97 -27.45 13.78 8.99
C GLN A 97 -28.58 12.75 8.74
N GLY A 98 -28.79 11.81 9.67
CA GLY A 98 -29.91 10.88 9.60
C GLY A 98 -29.66 9.40 9.93
N ARG A 99 -28.42 8.93 10.18
CA ARG A 99 -28.16 7.52 10.56
C ARG A 99 -28.17 7.28 12.08
N SER A 100 -28.76 6.15 12.49
CA SER A 100 -28.90 5.75 13.90
C SER A 100 -27.56 5.78 14.65
N ARG A 101 -27.58 6.17 15.94
CA ARG A 101 -26.38 6.31 16.80
C ARG A 101 -25.44 5.10 16.70
N GLY A 102 -25.97 3.87 16.62
CA GLY A 102 -25.17 2.64 16.52
C GLY A 102 -24.40 2.49 15.21
N GLY A 103 -25.05 2.72 14.06
CA GLY A 103 -24.38 2.60 12.75
C GLY A 103 -23.26 3.63 12.54
N ARG A 104 -23.38 4.80 13.18
CA ARG A 104 -22.32 5.82 13.16
C ARG A 104 -21.05 5.37 13.89
N TRP A 105 -21.17 4.75 15.07
CA TRP A 105 -20.01 4.27 15.82
C TRP A 105 -19.25 3.16 15.10
N VAL A 106 -19.96 2.26 14.41
CA VAL A 106 -19.33 1.20 13.60
C VAL A 106 -18.49 1.78 12.47
N LEU A 107 -18.99 2.80 11.76
CA LEU A 107 -18.24 3.45 10.68
C LEU A 107 -17.01 4.19 11.18
N VAL A 108 -17.13 4.89 12.32
CA VAL A 108 -15.98 5.56 12.97
C VAL A 108 -14.93 4.55 13.38
N ALA A 109 -15.34 3.43 13.99
CA ALA A 109 -14.42 2.35 14.39
C ALA A 109 -13.72 1.74 13.17
N MET A 110 -14.44 1.43 12.09
CA MET A 110 -13.84 0.92 10.85
C MET A 110 -12.86 1.92 10.21
N GLY A 111 -13.20 3.22 10.21
CA GLY A 111 -12.31 4.27 9.70
C GLY A 111 -11.03 4.42 10.53
N LEU A 112 -11.16 4.45 11.86
CA LEU A 112 -10.01 4.52 12.78
C LEU A 112 -9.12 3.28 12.66
N PHE A 113 -9.73 2.10 12.55
CA PHE A 113 -9.02 0.84 12.34
C PHE A 113 -8.25 0.83 11.02
N GLY A 114 -8.89 1.24 9.92
CA GLY A 114 -8.23 1.36 8.62
C GLY A 114 -7.08 2.36 8.62
N ALA A 115 -7.25 3.52 9.29
CA ALA A 115 -6.19 4.51 9.45
C ALA A 115 -5.01 3.99 10.27
N ALA A 116 -5.28 3.24 11.35
CA ALA A 116 -4.24 2.63 12.18
C ALA A 116 -3.44 1.57 11.41
N LEU A 117 -4.10 0.74 10.59
CA LEU A 117 -3.42 -0.24 9.74
C LEU A 117 -2.53 0.43 8.70
N LEU A 118 -3.01 1.49 8.05
CA LEU A 118 -2.21 2.25 7.07
C LEU A 118 -0.99 2.92 7.72
N TYR A 119 -1.17 3.50 8.91
CA TYR A 119 -0.09 4.08 9.68
C TYR A 119 0.94 3.03 10.12
N GLY A 120 0.46 1.85 10.54
CA GLY A 120 1.31 0.71 10.88
C GLY A 120 2.13 0.24 9.70
N ASP A 121 1.53 0.07 8.53
CA ASP A 121 2.20 -0.35 7.29
C ASP A 121 3.36 0.60 6.93
N GLY A 122 3.10 1.91 6.96
CA GLY A 122 4.11 2.95 6.71
C GLY A 122 5.26 3.00 7.73
N MET A 123 5.06 2.51 8.96
CA MET A 123 6.10 2.39 9.98
C MET A 123 6.87 1.07 9.91
N ILE A 124 6.21 -0.02 9.48
CA ILE A 124 6.78 -1.37 9.47
C ILE A 124 7.82 -1.53 8.36
N THR A 125 7.55 -1.05 7.14
CA THR A 125 8.48 -1.26 6.00
C THR A 125 9.87 -0.68 6.24
N PRO A 126 10.04 0.56 6.73
CA PRO A 126 11.36 1.09 7.05
C PRO A 126 12.07 0.31 8.16
N ALA A 127 11.32 -0.12 9.20
CA ALA A 127 11.87 -0.86 10.32
C ALA A 127 12.41 -2.25 9.90
N ILE A 128 11.63 -2.99 9.09
CA ILE A 128 12.07 -4.28 8.52
C ILE A 128 13.26 -4.09 7.59
N THR A 129 13.28 -3.01 6.81
CA THR A 129 14.39 -2.71 5.90
C THR A 129 15.70 -2.44 6.62
N VAL A 130 15.67 -1.66 7.69
CA VAL A 130 16.86 -1.38 8.51
C VAL A 130 17.32 -2.63 9.25
N LEU A 131 16.40 -3.36 9.91
CA LEU A 131 16.75 -4.58 10.66
C LEU A 131 17.25 -5.70 9.75
N GLY A 132 16.72 -5.81 8.54
CA GLY A 132 17.18 -6.80 7.56
C GLY A 132 18.54 -6.47 6.93
N ALA A 133 19.01 -5.22 7.04
CA ALA A 133 20.29 -4.75 6.50
C ALA A 133 21.44 -4.81 7.53
N LEU A 134 21.11 -4.88 8.83
CA LEU A 134 22.04 -5.16 9.93
C LEU A 134 22.31 -6.67 10.05
#